data_AF-A0A945FT96-F1
#
_entry.id   AF-A0A945FT96-F1
#
_cell.length_a   1.000
_cell.length_b   1.000
_cell.length_c   1.000
_cell.angle_alpha   90.00
_cell.angle_beta   90.00
_cell.angle_gamma   90.00
#
_symmetry.space_group_name_H-M   'P 1'
#
loop_
_entity.id
_entity.type
_entity.pdbx_description
1 polymer ?
#
loop_
_entity_poly.entity_id
_entity_poly.type
_entity_poly.pdbx_seq_one_letter_code
_entity_poly.pdbx_strand_id
1 'polypeptide(L)'
;MYSSDYTNPVFPLVLVLLVLLLNSCSERSEYGEAGDYEKLGAPCIASASADVTAPTVSYVSPIDNSTYNSPATTVAVTFSENIETGSVTTNISDTICSGSFQLSSDNFTTCIKMSAAPVASDNDTTFTITPASSLSATTTFKVKITTSVTDISCNTLGSDNKSIVGFSTSPSGSGTISGSVQSNNTNSYLSGVGISWGSTVATTTSDSNGDFSQASLSLGMHSVTYSKSGYLSLTLTELLETDGETLNLETVKLLDEDCTSGTMSGKITNAVTGENMSGVDLWYIKGKNKRFAYRQGTFFGQTADNGSWTLPNSNCSPAWRCGDHYNTDERRWVKNDIT
;
A
#
# COMPACT_ATOMS: atom_id res chain seq x y z
N MET A 1 -83.60 -2.21 43.00
CA MET A 1 -83.68 -2.59 44.43
C MET A 1 -82.32 -2.31 45.04
N TYR A 2 -82.25 -1.36 45.97
CA TYR A 2 -81.20 -1.04 46.98
C TYR A 2 -79.71 -1.34 46.64
N SER A 3 -78.83 -0.35 46.48
CA SER A 3 -78.27 0.63 47.46
C SER A 3 -77.12 0.10 48.31
N SER A 4 -76.08 0.94 48.40
CA SER A 4 -75.12 1.11 49.50
C SER A 4 -74.00 0.09 49.68
N ASP A 5 -72.82 0.43 50.20
CA ASP A 5 -72.04 1.66 50.37
C ASP A 5 -70.73 1.18 51.03
N TYR A 6 -69.63 1.93 50.83
CA TYR A 6 -68.51 2.12 51.75
C TYR A 6 -67.80 0.90 52.40
N THR A 7 -66.48 0.85 52.27
CA THR A 7 -65.53 1.24 53.34
C THR A 7 -64.09 0.95 52.93
N ASN A 8 -63.22 1.95 53.08
CA ASN A 8 -61.78 1.77 53.27
C ASN A 8 -61.50 2.01 54.76
N PRO A 9 -60.67 1.19 55.42
CA PRO A 9 -59.65 1.81 56.25
C PRO A 9 -58.29 1.08 56.29
N VAL A 10 -57.23 1.87 56.09
CA VAL A 10 -56.06 2.07 56.97
C VAL A 10 -55.15 0.87 57.33
N PHE A 11 -53.98 0.86 56.67
CA PHE A 11 -52.58 0.66 57.14
C PHE A 11 -52.30 0.03 58.54
N PRO A 12 -51.33 -0.91 58.62
CA PRO A 12 -49.97 -0.47 58.97
C PRO A 12 -48.83 -1.21 58.22
N LEU A 13 -48.04 -0.40 57.51
CA LEU A 13 -46.57 -0.32 57.57
C LEU A 13 -45.80 -1.57 58.09
N VAL A 14 -45.34 -2.42 57.17
CA VAL A 14 -44.09 -3.18 57.36
C VAL A 14 -43.18 -2.87 56.18
N LEU A 15 -42.20 -2.02 56.51
CA LEU A 15 -41.01 -1.69 55.76
C LEU A 15 -40.24 -2.98 55.39
N VAL A 16 -39.49 -2.90 54.29
CA VAL A 16 -38.41 -3.82 53.85
C VAL A 16 -38.81 -4.89 52.82
N LEU A 17 -38.85 -4.49 51.55
CA LEU A 17 -38.02 -5.07 50.48
C LEU A 17 -38.16 -4.24 49.18
N LEU A 18 -37.80 -2.95 49.28
CA LEU A 18 -37.48 -2.10 48.15
C LEU A 18 -36.04 -2.42 47.67
N VAL A 19 -35.79 -3.66 47.23
CA VAL A 19 -34.50 -4.09 46.64
C VAL A 19 -34.74 -5.01 45.43
N LEU A 20 -35.82 -4.79 44.68
CA LEU A 20 -36.08 -5.54 43.43
C LEU A 20 -36.49 -4.65 42.25
N LEU A 21 -36.28 -3.33 42.33
CA LEU A 21 -36.56 -2.39 41.23
C LEU A 21 -35.37 -1.47 40.86
N LEU A 22 -34.13 -1.84 41.20
CA LEU A 22 -32.93 -1.08 40.82
C LEU A 22 -31.84 -1.95 40.16
N ASN A 23 -32.20 -2.92 39.33
CA ASN A 23 -31.21 -3.65 38.51
C ASN A 23 -31.74 -4.05 37.13
N SER A 24 -32.43 -3.13 36.47
CA SER A 24 -32.68 -3.22 35.04
C SER A 24 -32.61 -1.85 34.39
N CYS A 25 -31.53 -1.12 34.64
CA CYS A 25 -30.92 -0.29 33.60
C CYS A 25 -29.83 -1.15 32.94
N SER A 26 -30.24 -2.07 32.07
CA SER A 26 -29.36 -2.45 30.97
C SER A 26 -29.44 -1.27 30.01
N GLU A 27 -28.38 -0.47 29.94
CA GLU A 27 -28.20 0.43 28.81
C GLU A 27 -28.07 -0.43 27.56
N ARG A 28 -29.21 -0.72 26.94
CA ARG A 28 -29.25 -1.18 25.56
C ARG A 28 -29.69 0.04 24.77
N SER A 29 -28.72 0.78 24.26
CA SER A 29 -28.96 1.76 23.21
C SER A 29 -29.73 1.04 22.09
N GLU A 30 -30.66 1.75 21.46
CA GLU A 30 -31.33 1.30 20.23
C GLU A 30 -30.33 1.13 19.06
N TYR A 31 -29.05 1.44 19.29
CA TYR A 31 -27.95 1.47 18.35
C TYR A 31 -26.70 0.83 18.98
N GLY A 32 -26.62 -0.50 18.96
CA GLY A 32 -25.35 -1.26 18.98
C GLY A 32 -24.38 -1.08 20.16
N GLU A 33 -23.29 -1.84 20.09
CA GLU A 33 -22.12 -1.70 20.98
C GLU A 33 -21.25 -0.52 20.53
N ALA A 34 -20.29 -0.12 21.37
CA ALA A 34 -19.38 0.98 21.06
C ALA A 34 -18.65 0.85 19.69
N GLY A 35 -18.30 -0.37 19.29
CA GLY A 35 -17.70 -0.60 17.96
C GLY A 35 -18.62 -0.27 16.77
N ASP A 36 -19.94 -0.17 16.98
CA ASP A 36 -20.90 0.12 15.91
C ASP A 36 -20.99 1.63 15.60
N TYR A 37 -20.56 2.53 16.50
CA TYR A 37 -20.50 3.98 16.24
C TYR A 37 -19.26 4.40 15.42
N GLU A 38 -18.13 3.71 15.57
CA GLU A 38 -16.88 3.99 14.84
C GLU A 38 -17.02 3.71 13.33
N LYS A 39 -17.98 2.84 12.99
CA LYS A 39 -18.22 2.41 11.61
C LYS A 39 -19.17 3.32 10.82
N LEU A 40 -19.82 4.29 11.46
CA LEU A 40 -20.89 5.10 10.86
C LEU A 40 -20.59 6.60 10.75
N GLY A 41 -19.33 7.03 10.92
CA GLY A 41 -18.94 8.43 10.73
C GLY A 41 -19.47 9.38 11.81
N ALA A 42 -19.57 8.90 13.06
CA ALA A 42 -19.84 9.77 14.19
C ALA A 42 -18.68 10.77 14.36
N PRO A 43 -18.96 12.07 14.60
CA PRO A 43 -17.90 13.04 14.83
C PRO A 43 -17.06 12.60 16.03
N CYS A 44 -15.73 12.60 15.85
CA CYS A 44 -14.81 12.24 16.91
C CYS A 44 -15.07 13.12 18.16
N ILE A 45 -15.09 12.51 19.34
CA ILE A 45 -15.31 13.22 20.61
C ILE A 45 -13.97 13.27 21.34
N ALA A 46 -13.41 14.46 21.47
CA ALA A 46 -12.16 14.66 22.21
C ALA A 46 -12.32 14.16 23.66
N SER A 47 -11.66 13.06 23.99
CA SER A 47 -11.65 12.47 25.33
C SER A 47 -10.32 12.79 26.04
N ALA A 48 -10.38 13.04 27.35
CA ALA A 48 -9.27 13.61 28.13
C ALA A 48 -8.06 12.67 28.36
N SER A 49 -8.03 11.50 27.72
CA SER A 49 -6.90 10.55 27.71
C SER A 49 -6.44 10.19 26.28
N ALA A 50 -6.81 11.00 25.29
CA ALA A 50 -6.58 10.73 23.88
C ALA A 50 -5.12 10.96 23.45
N ASP A 51 -4.75 10.28 22.36
CA ASP A 51 -3.58 10.61 21.57
C ASP A 51 -3.58 12.10 21.23
N VAL A 52 -2.40 12.73 21.26
CA VAL A 52 -2.21 14.16 20.94
C VAL A 52 -1.32 14.35 19.72
N THR A 53 -0.91 13.25 19.09
CA THR A 53 -0.05 13.26 17.90
C THR A 53 -0.92 13.57 16.70
N ALA A 54 -0.59 14.62 15.96
CA ALA A 54 -1.31 14.92 14.73
C ALA A 54 -0.94 13.93 13.62
N PRO A 55 -1.90 13.51 12.78
CA PRO A 55 -1.61 12.68 11.63
C PRO A 55 -0.72 13.43 10.65
N THR A 56 0.04 12.68 9.85
CA THR A 56 0.85 13.20 8.74
C THR A 56 0.56 12.41 7.47
N VAL A 57 0.75 13.04 6.32
CA VAL A 57 0.68 12.32 5.03
C VAL A 57 2.01 11.63 4.79
N SER A 58 2.00 10.30 4.76
CA SER A 58 3.20 9.47 4.56
C SER A 58 3.48 9.21 3.07
N TYR A 59 2.43 9.12 2.26
CA TYR A 59 2.54 8.84 0.83
C TYR A 59 1.34 9.36 0.02
N VAL A 60 1.58 9.73 -1.24
CA VAL A 60 0.55 10.10 -2.22
C VAL A 60 0.84 9.37 -3.53
N SER A 61 -0.20 8.80 -4.13
CA SER A 61 -0.18 8.18 -5.45
C SER A 61 -1.23 8.82 -6.36
N PRO A 62 -0.89 9.24 -7.59
CA PRO A 62 0.47 9.25 -8.14
C PRO A 62 1.43 10.17 -7.39
N ILE A 63 2.72 9.83 -7.42
CA ILE A 63 3.77 10.58 -6.74
C ILE A 63 3.93 11.96 -7.40
N ASP A 64 4.27 12.98 -6.60
CA ASP A 64 4.58 14.31 -7.10
C ASP A 64 5.70 14.27 -8.16
N ASN A 65 5.55 15.05 -9.23
CA ASN A 65 6.45 15.07 -10.39
C ASN A 65 6.54 13.75 -11.18
N SER A 66 5.62 12.80 -10.97
CA SER A 66 5.48 11.64 -11.87
C SER A 66 4.86 12.04 -13.21
N THR A 67 5.24 11.33 -14.27
CA THR A 67 4.78 11.55 -15.63
C THR A 67 4.16 10.28 -16.22
N TYR A 68 3.43 10.42 -17.33
CA TYR A 68 2.84 9.30 -18.07
C TYR A 68 1.88 8.42 -17.24
N ASN A 69 1.20 9.02 -16.27
CA ASN A 69 0.14 8.35 -15.52
C ASN A 69 -1.09 8.17 -16.43
N SER A 70 -1.80 7.05 -16.29
CA SER A 70 -3.02 6.84 -17.07
C SER A 70 -4.05 7.96 -16.80
N PRO A 71 -4.71 8.50 -17.84
CA PRO A 71 -5.86 9.39 -17.66
C PRO A 71 -6.99 8.79 -16.81
N ALA A 72 -7.09 7.47 -16.72
CA ALA A 72 -8.06 6.77 -15.87
C ALA A 72 -7.54 6.51 -14.45
N THR A 73 -6.40 7.09 -14.05
CA THR A 73 -5.79 6.85 -12.73
C THR A 73 -6.71 7.33 -11.60
N THR A 74 -6.73 6.55 -10.52
CA THR A 74 -7.23 6.99 -9.22
C THR A 74 -6.13 7.75 -8.47
N VAL A 75 -6.51 8.49 -7.43
CA VAL A 75 -5.56 9.17 -6.54
C VAL A 75 -5.73 8.63 -5.13
N ALA A 76 -4.64 8.22 -4.50
CA ALA A 76 -4.63 7.69 -3.15
C ALA A 76 -3.70 8.50 -2.25
N VAL A 77 -4.06 8.62 -0.98
CA VAL A 77 -3.23 9.18 0.08
C VAL A 77 -3.13 8.18 1.22
N THR A 78 -1.94 8.00 1.77
CA THR A 78 -1.70 7.21 2.98
C THR A 78 -1.21 8.12 4.09
N PHE A 79 -1.75 7.94 5.28
CA PHE A 79 -1.42 8.69 6.48
C PHE A 79 -0.47 7.92 7.41
N SER A 80 0.04 8.56 8.46
CA SER A 80 0.91 7.93 9.47
C SER A 80 0.16 7.05 10.46
N GLU A 81 -1.16 7.17 10.52
CA GLU A 81 -2.03 6.55 11.52
C GLU A 81 -3.48 6.47 11.01
N ASN A 82 -4.34 5.85 11.82
CA ASN A 82 -5.77 5.70 11.58
C ASN A 82 -6.47 7.07 11.53
N ILE A 83 -7.25 7.30 10.48
CA ILE A 83 -7.97 8.55 10.27
C ILE A 83 -9.46 8.37 10.53
N GLU A 84 -10.09 9.39 11.11
CA GLU A 84 -11.54 9.47 11.19
C GLU A 84 -12.10 9.59 9.76
N THR A 85 -12.70 8.51 9.27
CA THR A 85 -13.11 8.40 7.87
C THR A 85 -14.08 9.50 7.43
N GLY A 86 -14.93 10.00 8.34
CA GLY A 86 -15.85 11.12 8.08
C GLY A 86 -15.15 12.46 7.82
N SER A 87 -13.90 12.63 8.25
CA SER A 87 -13.10 13.83 8.00
C SER A 87 -12.49 13.89 6.59
N VAL A 88 -12.40 12.74 5.91
CA VAL A 88 -11.86 12.63 4.55
C VAL A 88 -13.01 12.70 3.54
N THR A 89 -13.13 13.85 2.88
CA THR A 89 -14.25 14.17 2.00
C THR A 89 -13.73 14.70 0.67
N THR A 90 -14.53 14.60 -0.39
CA THR A 90 -14.18 15.12 -1.71
C THR A 90 -15.41 15.72 -2.39
N ASN A 91 -15.21 16.57 -3.39
CA ASN A 91 -16.32 17.14 -4.15
C ASN A 91 -16.87 16.12 -5.16
N ILE A 92 -18.15 15.79 -5.02
CA ILE A 92 -18.90 14.89 -5.92
C ILE A 92 -20.03 15.59 -6.68
N SER A 93 -20.16 16.91 -6.56
CA SER A 93 -21.30 17.67 -7.07
C SER A 93 -20.93 18.50 -8.30
N ASP A 94 -19.87 19.30 -8.19
CA ASP A 94 -19.49 20.32 -9.17
C ASP A 94 -17.95 20.46 -9.27
N THR A 95 -17.46 21.62 -9.72
CA THR A 95 -16.03 21.92 -9.88
C THR A 95 -15.51 22.97 -8.90
N ILE A 96 -16.30 23.36 -7.90
CA ILE A 96 -15.86 24.27 -6.84
C ILE A 96 -15.02 23.47 -5.84
N CYS A 97 -13.81 23.92 -5.53
CA CYS A 97 -12.97 23.21 -4.58
C CYS A 97 -13.61 23.14 -3.19
N SER A 98 -13.98 21.92 -2.78
CA SER A 98 -14.60 21.60 -1.50
C SER A 98 -14.18 20.20 -1.04
N GLY A 99 -14.41 19.91 0.22
CA GLY A 99 -13.92 18.69 0.87
C GLY A 99 -12.42 18.76 1.20
N SER A 100 -11.95 17.75 1.92
CA SER A 100 -10.59 17.71 2.45
C SER A 100 -9.57 17.07 1.52
N PHE A 101 -10.00 16.26 0.56
CA PHE A 101 -9.16 15.61 -0.44
C PHE A 101 -9.55 16.12 -1.84
N GLN A 102 -8.69 16.98 -2.38
CA GLN A 102 -8.93 17.75 -3.59
C GLN A 102 -7.92 17.39 -4.69
N LEU A 103 -8.38 17.43 -5.94
CA LEU A 103 -7.58 17.28 -7.15
C LEU A 103 -7.87 18.44 -8.09
N SER A 104 -6.85 19.06 -8.67
CA SER A 104 -7.02 20.22 -9.55
C SER A 104 -5.92 20.30 -10.61
N SER A 105 -6.24 20.79 -11.81
CA SER A 105 -5.26 21.09 -12.87
C SER A 105 -4.88 22.58 -12.96
N ASP A 106 -5.54 23.46 -12.19
CA ASP A 106 -5.43 24.93 -12.30
C ASP A 106 -5.05 25.63 -10.99
N ASN A 107 -4.27 24.92 -10.16
CA ASN A 107 -3.83 25.35 -8.82
C ASN A 107 -4.98 25.62 -7.85
N PHE A 108 -6.04 24.81 -7.90
CA PHE A 108 -7.22 24.86 -7.02
C PHE A 108 -8.09 26.10 -7.24
N THR A 109 -8.08 26.66 -8.45
CA THR A 109 -9.10 27.63 -8.87
C THR A 109 -10.42 26.90 -9.13
N THR A 110 -10.33 25.72 -9.75
CA THR A 110 -11.37 24.72 -9.86
C THR A 110 -10.85 23.34 -9.44
N CYS A 111 -11.75 22.44 -9.08
CA CYS A 111 -11.42 21.08 -8.68
C CYS A 111 -12.09 20.06 -9.60
N ILE A 112 -11.45 18.91 -9.74
CA ILE A 112 -11.98 17.75 -10.44
C ILE A 112 -13.10 17.15 -9.58
N LYS A 113 -14.24 16.90 -10.23
CA LYS A 113 -15.37 16.19 -9.63
C LYS A 113 -15.04 14.71 -9.49
N MET A 114 -15.24 14.13 -8.31
CA MET A 114 -15.10 12.70 -8.06
C MET A 114 -16.41 11.95 -8.30
N SER A 115 -16.29 10.65 -8.57
CA SER A 115 -17.42 9.75 -8.82
C SER A 115 -18.21 9.41 -7.55
N ALA A 116 -17.55 9.38 -6.40
CA ALA A 116 -18.11 9.02 -5.10
C ALA A 116 -17.24 9.59 -3.96
N ALA A 117 -17.68 9.36 -2.72
CA ALA A 117 -16.88 9.64 -1.53
C ALA A 117 -15.57 8.82 -1.54
N PRO A 118 -14.52 9.26 -0.81
CA PRO A 118 -13.26 8.53 -0.73
C PRO A 118 -13.46 7.12 -0.15
N VAL A 119 -12.75 6.13 -0.71
CA VAL A 119 -12.76 4.74 -0.23
C VAL A 119 -11.60 4.55 0.74
N ALA A 120 -11.89 4.20 1.99
CA ALA A 120 -10.89 3.88 3.00
C ALA A 120 -10.40 2.43 2.86
N SER A 121 -9.11 2.20 3.11
CA SER A 121 -8.46 0.89 3.12
C SER A 121 -7.29 0.85 4.11
N ASP A 122 -6.69 -0.34 4.25
CA ASP A 122 -5.50 -0.56 5.10
C ASP A 122 -5.73 -0.10 6.54
N ASN A 123 -6.87 -0.51 7.12
CA ASN A 123 -7.29 -0.10 8.45
C ASN A 123 -7.43 1.43 8.55
N ASP A 124 -8.14 2.04 7.61
CA ASP A 124 -8.44 3.48 7.54
C ASP A 124 -7.20 4.40 7.59
N THR A 125 -6.08 3.92 7.06
CA THR A 125 -4.85 4.70 6.89
C THR A 125 -4.65 5.18 5.45
N THR A 126 -5.30 4.51 4.47
CA THR A 126 -5.25 4.87 3.06
C THR A 126 -6.63 5.28 2.58
N PHE A 127 -6.72 6.37 1.82
CA PHE A 127 -7.95 6.85 1.20
C PHE A 127 -7.75 7.02 -0.29
N THR A 128 -8.68 6.52 -1.09
CA THR A 128 -8.64 6.60 -2.56
C THR A 128 -9.83 7.39 -3.09
N ILE A 129 -9.56 8.36 -3.97
CA ILE A 129 -10.57 9.08 -4.75
C ILE A 129 -10.47 8.68 -6.23
N THR A 130 -11.64 8.56 -6.86
CA THR A 130 -11.75 8.21 -8.29
C THR A 130 -12.44 9.36 -9.03
N PRO A 131 -11.75 10.04 -9.97
CA PRO A 131 -12.36 11.06 -10.82
C PRO A 131 -13.65 10.56 -11.48
N ALA A 132 -14.65 11.45 -11.63
CA ALA A 132 -15.93 11.10 -12.26
C ALA A 132 -15.81 10.77 -13.76
N SER A 133 -14.77 11.26 -14.41
CA SER A 133 -14.40 10.99 -15.79
C SER A 133 -12.89 10.88 -15.90
N SER A 134 -12.41 10.23 -16.97
CA SER A 134 -10.98 10.24 -17.29
C SER A 134 -10.44 11.67 -17.30
N LEU A 135 -9.27 11.84 -16.70
CA LEU A 135 -8.54 13.10 -16.66
C LEU A 135 -8.11 13.50 -18.08
N SER A 136 -7.91 14.80 -18.32
CA SER A 136 -7.39 15.25 -19.61
C SER A 136 -5.98 14.71 -19.84
N ALA A 137 -5.70 14.27 -21.07
CA ALA A 137 -4.37 13.80 -21.47
C ALA A 137 -3.34 14.94 -21.43
N THR A 138 -2.07 14.59 -21.25
CA THR A 138 -0.92 15.52 -21.26
C THR A 138 -1.15 16.74 -20.34
N THR A 139 -1.79 16.52 -19.19
CA THR A 139 -2.17 17.58 -18.25
C THR A 139 -1.58 17.28 -16.87
N THR A 140 -1.09 18.30 -16.19
CA THR A 140 -0.59 18.19 -14.82
C THR A 140 -1.71 18.43 -13.82
N PHE A 141 -1.86 17.54 -12.85
CA PHE A 141 -2.83 17.62 -11.75
C PHE A 141 -2.10 17.66 -10.41
N LYS A 142 -2.58 18.52 -9.52
CA LYS A 142 -2.10 18.67 -8.15
C LYS A 142 -3.12 18.12 -7.18
N VAL A 143 -2.60 17.44 -6.17
CA VAL A 143 -3.36 16.93 -5.04
C VAL A 143 -3.24 17.91 -3.87
N LYS A 144 -4.31 18.08 -3.11
CA LYS A 144 -4.30 18.81 -1.85
C LYS A 144 -5.12 18.05 -0.80
N ILE A 145 -4.51 17.82 0.34
CA ILE A 145 -5.15 17.36 1.57
C ILE A 145 -5.19 18.53 2.54
N THR A 146 -6.36 18.87 3.06
CA THR A 146 -6.52 20.03 3.94
C THR A 146 -6.33 19.67 5.41
N THR A 147 -6.08 20.67 6.25
CA THR A 147 -6.00 20.52 7.72
C THR A 147 -7.26 19.97 8.38
N SER A 148 -8.42 19.98 7.71
CA SER A 148 -9.66 19.44 8.28
C SER A 148 -9.71 17.91 8.38
N VAL A 149 -8.72 17.18 7.86
CA VAL A 149 -8.58 15.75 8.12
C VAL A 149 -8.17 15.55 9.58
N THR A 150 -8.84 14.65 10.27
CA THR A 150 -8.59 14.33 11.69
C THR A 150 -8.31 12.85 11.88
N ASP A 151 -7.42 12.52 12.81
CA ASP A 151 -7.33 11.15 13.32
C ASP A 151 -8.58 10.76 14.16
N ILE A 152 -8.60 9.52 14.63
CA ILE A 152 -9.66 9.00 15.53
C ILE A 152 -9.71 9.69 16.90
N SER A 153 -8.65 10.42 17.28
CA SER A 153 -8.51 11.21 18.51
C SER A 153 -8.83 12.70 18.33
N CYS A 154 -9.31 13.10 17.15
CA CYS A 154 -9.58 14.48 16.73
C CYS A 154 -8.36 15.39 16.52
N ASN A 155 -7.14 14.86 16.44
CA ASN A 155 -6.01 15.69 16.06
C ASN A 155 -6.08 15.99 14.56
N THR A 156 -6.05 17.27 14.22
CA THR A 156 -6.06 17.73 12.83
C THR A 156 -4.68 17.62 12.20
N LEU A 157 -4.61 17.36 10.90
CA LEU A 157 -3.38 17.51 10.13
C LEU A 157 -2.78 18.92 10.33
N GLY A 158 -1.49 18.99 10.69
CA GLY A 158 -0.86 20.24 11.13
C GLY A 158 -0.77 21.34 10.07
N SER A 159 -0.76 20.98 8.79
CA SER A 159 -0.78 21.89 7.64
C SER A 159 -1.36 21.22 6.41
N ASP A 160 -1.85 22.00 5.45
CA ASP A 160 -2.27 21.44 4.16
C ASP A 160 -1.11 20.69 3.50
N ASN A 161 -1.32 19.44 3.09
CA ASN A 161 -0.39 18.71 2.24
C ASN A 161 -0.77 19.00 0.78
N LYS A 162 0.09 19.71 0.04
CA LYS A 162 -0.19 20.09 -1.34
C LYS A 162 0.97 19.66 -2.24
N SER A 163 0.66 19.04 -3.38
CA SER A 163 1.62 18.76 -4.44
C SER A 163 2.40 20.02 -4.81
N ILE A 164 3.73 19.90 -4.94
CA ILE A 164 4.58 21.02 -5.36
C ILE A 164 4.41 21.18 -6.87
N VAL A 165 4.65 20.10 -7.61
CA VAL A 165 4.58 20.07 -9.09
C VAL A 165 3.26 19.50 -9.58
N GLY A 166 2.80 18.40 -9.00
CA GLY A 166 1.70 17.57 -9.48
C GLY A 166 2.20 16.36 -10.28
N PHE A 167 1.28 15.47 -10.63
CA PHE A 167 1.52 14.38 -11.57
C PHE A 167 0.97 14.73 -12.94
N SER A 168 1.58 14.22 -14.00
CA SER A 168 1.11 14.44 -15.37
C SER A 168 0.54 13.16 -15.98
N THR A 169 -0.55 13.31 -16.71
CA THR A 169 -1.19 12.23 -17.46
C THR A 169 -0.48 11.95 -18.79
N SER A 170 -0.57 10.72 -19.28
CA SER A 170 -0.04 10.33 -20.58
C SER A 170 -0.83 10.95 -21.73
N PRO A 171 -0.24 10.99 -22.95
CA PRO A 171 -0.96 11.38 -24.15
C PRO A 171 -2.13 10.45 -24.48
N SER A 172 -3.07 10.93 -25.30
CA SER A 172 -4.09 10.07 -25.91
C SER A 172 -3.50 9.29 -27.09
N GLY A 173 -3.90 8.04 -27.23
CA GLY A 173 -3.47 7.17 -28.31
C GLY A 173 -3.40 5.73 -27.83
N SER A 174 -2.98 4.84 -28.71
CA SER A 174 -2.71 3.46 -28.35
C SER A 174 -1.58 2.85 -29.15
N GLY A 175 -0.91 1.86 -28.58
CA GLY A 175 0.16 1.13 -29.24
C GLY A 175 0.08 -0.36 -28.96
N THR A 176 1.14 -1.05 -29.32
CA THR A 176 1.32 -2.49 -29.13
C THR A 176 2.60 -2.74 -28.34
N ILE A 177 2.55 -3.61 -27.35
CA ILE A 177 3.75 -4.16 -26.70
C ILE A 177 3.86 -5.62 -27.10
N SER A 178 5.04 -6.02 -27.58
CA SER A 178 5.32 -7.41 -27.94
C SER A 178 6.70 -7.84 -27.48
N GLY A 179 6.96 -9.14 -27.43
CA GLY A 179 8.24 -9.67 -27.02
C GLY A 179 8.24 -11.19 -26.99
N SER A 180 9.28 -11.76 -26.40
CA SER A 180 9.41 -13.20 -26.21
C SER A 180 9.91 -13.56 -24.82
N VAL A 181 9.65 -14.79 -24.40
CA VAL A 181 10.06 -15.30 -23.09
C VAL A 181 10.83 -16.61 -23.24
N GLN A 182 11.95 -16.72 -22.54
CA GLN A 182 12.78 -17.92 -22.47
C GLN A 182 13.02 -18.35 -21.03
N SER A 183 13.36 -19.63 -20.86
CA SER A 183 13.94 -20.10 -19.61
C SER A 183 15.39 -19.64 -19.49
N ASN A 184 15.76 -19.09 -18.35
CA ASN A 184 17.12 -18.69 -18.07
C ASN A 184 18.10 -19.87 -18.06
N ASN A 185 17.65 -21.08 -17.67
CA ASN A 185 18.51 -22.25 -17.52
C ASN A 185 18.90 -22.90 -18.86
N THR A 186 17.95 -23.01 -19.78
CA THR A 186 18.06 -23.79 -21.02
C THR A 186 18.09 -22.90 -22.27
N ASN A 187 17.76 -21.60 -22.13
CA ASN A 187 17.53 -20.67 -23.24
C ASN A 187 16.44 -21.16 -24.22
N SER A 188 15.59 -22.09 -23.79
CA SER A 188 14.44 -22.56 -24.56
C SER A 188 13.30 -21.55 -24.44
N TYR A 189 12.55 -21.35 -25.52
CA TYR A 189 11.36 -20.51 -25.50
C TYR A 189 10.25 -21.14 -24.65
N LEU A 190 9.59 -20.31 -23.84
CA LEU A 190 8.56 -20.74 -22.91
C LEU A 190 7.18 -20.43 -23.45
N SER A 191 6.39 -21.47 -23.73
CA SER A 191 4.98 -21.34 -24.10
C SER A 191 4.06 -21.30 -22.88
N GLY A 192 2.90 -20.65 -22.99
CA GLY A 192 1.91 -20.57 -21.92
C GLY A 192 2.40 -19.84 -20.67
N VAL A 193 3.33 -18.89 -20.81
CA VAL A 193 3.60 -17.88 -19.76
C VAL A 193 2.41 -16.94 -19.75
N GLY A 194 1.81 -16.64 -18.60
CA GLY A 194 0.79 -15.60 -18.47
C GLY A 194 1.44 -14.22 -18.40
N ILE A 195 0.98 -13.31 -19.25
CA ILE A 195 1.39 -11.91 -19.28
C ILE A 195 0.19 -11.05 -18.86
N SER A 196 0.35 -10.25 -17.81
CA SER A 196 -0.62 -9.25 -17.38
C SER A 196 -0.07 -7.83 -17.55
N TRP A 197 -0.93 -6.87 -17.89
CA TRP A 197 -0.51 -5.52 -18.29
C TRP A 197 -0.72 -4.43 -17.23
N GLY A 198 -1.01 -4.82 -15.97
CA GLY A 198 -1.12 -3.92 -14.82
C GLY A 198 -2.32 -2.96 -14.87
N SER A 199 -2.29 -2.00 -15.81
CA SER A 199 -3.32 -0.98 -16.04
C SER A 199 -4.60 -1.52 -16.66
N THR A 200 -4.55 -2.74 -17.20
CA THR A 200 -5.64 -3.36 -17.97
C THR A 200 -5.92 -4.77 -17.44
N VAL A 201 -7.19 -5.20 -17.46
CA VAL A 201 -7.60 -6.59 -17.16
C VAL A 201 -7.18 -7.56 -18.28
N ALA A 202 -6.63 -7.05 -19.39
CA ALA A 202 -6.13 -7.88 -20.46
C ALA A 202 -4.99 -8.78 -19.95
N THR A 203 -5.08 -10.06 -20.30
CA THR A 203 -4.02 -11.04 -20.12
C THR A 203 -3.80 -11.74 -21.44
N THR A 204 -2.55 -11.97 -21.80
CA THR A 204 -2.20 -12.83 -22.94
C THR A 204 -1.32 -13.97 -22.45
N THR A 205 -1.10 -14.97 -23.30
CA THR A 205 -0.15 -16.03 -23.02
C THR A 205 0.87 -16.14 -24.13
N SER A 206 2.12 -16.44 -23.79
CA SER A 206 3.14 -16.71 -24.80
C SER A 206 2.80 -17.94 -25.64
N ASP A 207 3.11 -17.90 -26.93
CA ASP A 207 2.86 -18.99 -27.88
C ASP A 207 3.95 -20.08 -27.84
N SER A 208 3.92 -21.03 -28.78
CA SER A 208 4.90 -22.12 -28.85
C SER A 208 6.35 -21.66 -29.09
N ASN A 209 6.53 -20.47 -29.65
CA ASN A 209 7.83 -19.84 -29.86
C ASN A 209 8.19 -18.87 -28.72
N GLY A 210 7.38 -18.84 -27.66
CA GLY A 210 7.57 -17.96 -26.52
C GLY A 210 7.18 -16.51 -26.80
N ASP A 211 6.57 -16.23 -27.95
CA ASP A 211 6.22 -14.88 -28.37
C ASP A 211 4.88 -14.45 -27.76
N PHE A 212 4.75 -13.17 -27.44
CA PHE A 212 3.52 -12.55 -26.98
C PHE A 212 3.36 -11.16 -27.60
N SER A 213 2.11 -10.72 -27.73
CA SER A 213 1.78 -9.38 -28.21
C SER A 213 0.45 -8.93 -27.63
N GLN A 214 0.37 -7.66 -27.27
CA GLN A 214 -0.86 -6.99 -26.86
C GLN A 214 -0.96 -5.64 -27.55
N ALA A 215 -1.95 -5.54 -28.43
CA ALA A 215 -2.32 -4.29 -29.09
C ALA A 215 -3.33 -3.49 -28.26
N SER A 216 -3.55 -2.25 -28.70
CA SER A 216 -4.55 -1.33 -28.13
C SER A 216 -4.32 -0.99 -26.66
N LEU A 217 -3.06 -1.00 -26.23
CA LEU A 217 -2.67 -0.45 -24.93
C LEU A 217 -2.64 1.06 -25.04
N SER A 218 -3.26 1.77 -24.08
CA SER A 218 -3.19 3.23 -24.02
C SER A 218 -1.73 3.70 -23.90
N LEU A 219 -1.39 4.87 -24.43
CA LEU A 219 -0.06 5.43 -24.19
C LEU A 219 0.18 5.68 -22.69
N GLY A 220 1.43 5.54 -22.24
CA GLY A 220 1.86 5.72 -20.86
C GLY A 220 2.75 4.59 -20.35
N MET A 221 2.98 4.62 -19.04
CA MET A 221 3.75 3.58 -18.34
C MET A 221 2.89 2.33 -18.10
N HIS A 222 3.40 1.16 -18.48
CA HIS A 222 2.77 -0.14 -18.29
C HIS A 222 3.64 -1.04 -17.41
N SER A 223 3.00 -1.73 -16.47
CA SER A 223 3.67 -2.81 -15.73
C SER A 223 3.34 -4.14 -16.40
N VAL A 224 4.36 -4.79 -16.96
CA VAL A 224 4.26 -6.07 -17.65
C VAL A 224 4.70 -7.18 -16.71
N THR A 225 3.76 -7.98 -16.22
CA THR A 225 4.03 -9.08 -15.29
C THR A 225 3.96 -10.42 -16.00
N TYR A 226 5.04 -11.19 -15.88
CA TYR A 226 5.21 -12.53 -16.42
C TYR A 226 5.04 -13.54 -15.30
N SER A 227 4.14 -14.51 -15.47
CA SER A 227 3.86 -15.55 -14.48
C SER A 227 3.68 -16.92 -15.13
N LYS A 228 4.37 -17.93 -14.60
CA LYS A 228 4.25 -19.32 -15.03
C LYS A 228 4.61 -20.21 -13.84
N SER A 229 3.80 -21.24 -13.56
CA SER A 229 4.10 -22.21 -12.50
C SER A 229 5.49 -22.81 -12.69
N GLY A 230 6.26 -22.92 -11.61
CA GLY A 230 7.65 -23.39 -11.63
C GLY A 230 8.67 -22.31 -12.01
N TYR A 231 8.23 -21.07 -12.25
CA TYR A 231 9.10 -19.92 -12.52
C TYR A 231 8.78 -18.74 -11.60
N LEU A 232 9.83 -18.06 -11.13
CA LEU A 232 9.70 -16.83 -10.37
C LEU A 232 9.04 -15.76 -11.25
N SER A 233 7.96 -15.15 -10.73
CA SER A 233 7.28 -14.07 -11.44
C SER A 233 8.17 -12.85 -11.57
N LEU A 234 8.12 -12.19 -12.73
CA LEU A 234 8.89 -10.99 -13.04
C LEU A 234 7.95 -9.88 -13.47
N THR A 235 8.19 -8.65 -13.00
CA THR A 235 7.48 -7.47 -13.49
C THR A 235 8.49 -6.47 -14.03
N LEU A 236 8.25 -6.00 -15.25
CA LEU A 236 8.99 -4.92 -15.88
C LEU A 236 8.07 -3.72 -16.05
N THR A 237 8.64 -2.52 -16.15
CA THR A 237 7.88 -1.31 -16.41
C THR A 237 8.38 -0.71 -17.71
N GLU A 238 7.45 -0.54 -18.64
CA GLU A 238 7.73 -0.16 -20.03
C GLU A 238 6.91 1.05 -20.42
N LEU A 239 7.46 1.88 -21.30
CA LEU A 239 6.86 3.14 -21.69
C LEU A 239 6.41 3.09 -23.15
N LEU A 240 5.12 3.34 -23.37
CA LEU A 240 4.50 3.50 -24.68
C LEU A 240 4.21 5.00 -24.90
N GLU A 241 5.05 5.70 -25.65
CA GLU A 241 4.97 7.15 -25.86
C GLU A 241 4.27 7.57 -27.15
N THR A 242 4.28 6.72 -28.18
CA THR A 242 3.92 7.12 -29.54
C THR A 242 2.68 6.38 -30.04
N ASP A 243 1.70 7.13 -30.55
CA ASP A 243 0.48 6.56 -31.11
C ASP A 243 0.78 5.64 -32.30
N GLY A 244 0.19 4.44 -32.28
CA GLY A 244 0.39 3.39 -33.28
C GLY A 244 1.74 2.67 -33.19
N GLU A 245 2.59 2.95 -32.19
CA GLU A 245 3.89 2.28 -32.10
C GLU A 245 3.77 0.80 -31.72
N THR A 246 4.78 0.03 -32.10
CA THR A 246 4.99 -1.32 -31.59
C THR A 246 6.30 -1.36 -30.82
N LEU A 247 6.20 -1.42 -29.50
CA LEU A 247 7.33 -1.59 -28.60
C LEU A 247 7.69 -3.09 -28.54
N ASN A 248 8.87 -3.42 -29.08
CA ASN A 248 9.42 -4.78 -29.04
C ASN A 248 10.37 -4.89 -27.85
N LEU A 249 9.97 -5.64 -26.83
CA LEU A 249 10.77 -5.93 -25.65
C LEU A 249 11.87 -6.93 -25.98
N GLU A 250 13.01 -6.79 -25.30
CA GLU A 250 14.04 -7.83 -25.31
C GLU A 250 13.49 -9.14 -24.75
N THR A 251 14.05 -10.27 -25.21
CA THR A 251 13.65 -11.59 -24.72
C THR A 251 13.85 -11.69 -23.21
N VAL A 252 12.73 -11.85 -22.50
CA VAL A 252 12.72 -11.97 -21.05
C VAL A 252 13.14 -13.37 -20.64
N LYS A 253 14.12 -13.47 -19.74
CA LYS A 253 14.55 -14.74 -19.16
C LYS A 253 13.90 -14.97 -17.79
N LEU A 254 13.01 -15.96 -17.69
CA LEU A 254 12.42 -16.37 -16.43
C LEU A 254 13.33 -17.36 -15.70
N LEU A 255 13.43 -17.19 -14.38
CA LEU A 255 14.19 -18.05 -13.49
C LEU A 255 13.27 -19.12 -12.93
N ASP A 256 13.72 -20.37 -12.90
CA ASP A 256 12.97 -21.45 -12.25
C ASP A 256 12.83 -21.18 -10.74
N GLU A 257 11.71 -21.59 -10.15
CA GLU A 257 11.50 -21.53 -8.68
C GLU A 257 12.36 -22.56 -7.95
N ASP A 258 12.63 -23.69 -8.61
CA ASP A 258 13.49 -24.76 -8.11
C ASP A 258 14.97 -24.45 -8.35
N CYS A 259 15.42 -23.33 -7.82
CA CYS A 259 16.85 -23.05 -7.75
C CYS A 259 17.50 -24.00 -6.72
N THR A 260 18.39 -24.89 -7.19
CA THR A 260 19.34 -25.53 -6.26
C THR A 260 20.13 -24.45 -5.52
N SER A 261 20.23 -24.56 -4.20
CA SER A 261 21.04 -23.66 -3.38
C SER A 261 22.47 -23.58 -3.94
N GLY A 262 22.91 -22.36 -4.27
CA GLY A 262 24.25 -22.10 -4.76
C GLY A 262 25.08 -21.33 -3.72
N THR A 263 26.39 -21.31 -3.92
CA THR A 263 27.31 -20.53 -3.10
C THR A 263 27.56 -19.18 -3.74
N MET A 264 27.20 -18.09 -3.05
CA MET A 264 27.73 -16.76 -3.38
C MET A 264 29.08 -16.59 -2.69
N SER A 265 30.03 -15.93 -3.34
CA SER A 265 31.32 -15.62 -2.73
C SER A 265 31.91 -14.37 -3.34
N GLY A 266 32.77 -13.68 -2.59
CA GLY A 266 33.46 -12.50 -3.08
C GLY A 266 34.61 -12.09 -2.18
N LYS A 267 35.16 -10.90 -2.46
CA LYS A 267 36.25 -10.30 -1.72
C LYS A 267 35.97 -8.82 -1.48
N ILE A 268 36.15 -8.36 -0.25
CA ILE A 268 36.04 -6.95 0.14
C ILE A 268 37.44 -6.39 0.36
N THR A 269 37.74 -5.31 -0.34
CA THR A 269 39.01 -4.59 -0.26
C THR A 269 38.76 -3.11 -0.03
N ASN A 270 39.71 -2.45 0.63
CA ASN A 270 39.71 -1.02 0.79
C ASN A 270 39.85 -0.36 -0.60
N ALA A 271 38.94 0.56 -0.94
CA ALA A 271 38.90 1.18 -2.25
C ALA A 271 40.11 2.10 -2.55
N VAL A 272 40.80 2.59 -1.52
CA VAL A 272 41.96 3.50 -1.66
C VAL A 272 43.26 2.71 -1.71
N THR A 273 43.44 1.75 -0.80
CA THR A 273 44.71 1.02 -0.65
C THR A 273 44.74 -0.31 -1.40
N GLY A 274 43.58 -0.86 -1.77
CA GLY A 274 43.46 -2.20 -2.36
C GLY A 274 43.68 -3.34 -1.35
N GLU A 275 43.93 -3.04 -0.08
CA GLU A 275 44.17 -4.03 0.96
C GLU A 275 42.90 -4.79 1.35
N ASN A 276 43.07 -6.03 1.81
CA ASN A 276 41.96 -6.88 2.25
C ASN A 276 41.32 -6.32 3.53
N MET A 277 39.99 -6.36 3.61
CA MET A 277 39.26 -5.91 4.81
C MET A 277 38.73 -7.08 5.62
N SER A 278 39.26 -7.25 6.84
CA SER A 278 38.77 -8.25 7.83
C SER A 278 37.63 -7.71 8.68
N GLY A 279 36.75 -8.59 9.17
CA GLY A 279 35.75 -8.24 10.19
C GLY A 279 34.57 -7.40 9.71
N VAL A 280 34.35 -7.29 8.39
CA VAL A 280 33.23 -6.52 7.84
C VAL A 280 31.93 -7.31 8.02
N ASP A 281 30.96 -6.76 8.76
CA ASP A 281 29.63 -7.35 8.95
C ASP A 281 28.87 -7.46 7.61
N LEU A 282 28.37 -8.65 7.30
CA LEU A 282 27.66 -8.95 6.05
C LEU A 282 26.18 -9.31 6.31
N TRP A 283 25.31 -8.74 5.49
CA TRP A 283 23.86 -8.91 5.56
C TRP A 283 23.28 -9.16 4.17
N TYR A 284 22.26 -10.02 4.06
CA TYR A 284 21.54 -10.26 2.81
C TYR A 284 20.03 -10.03 2.97
N ILE A 285 19.35 -9.68 1.89
CA ILE A 285 17.88 -9.60 1.83
C ILE A 285 17.41 -10.57 0.76
N LYS A 286 16.34 -11.32 1.05
CA LYS A 286 15.70 -12.18 0.04
C LYS A 286 14.98 -11.32 -1.00
N GLY A 287 15.20 -11.63 -2.28
CA GLY A 287 14.53 -10.99 -3.42
C GLY A 287 15.47 -10.21 -4.34
N LYS A 288 15.12 -10.15 -5.62
CA LYS A 288 15.86 -9.40 -6.65
C LYS A 288 15.57 -7.90 -6.54
N ASN A 289 16.58 -7.05 -6.78
CA ASN A 289 16.46 -5.59 -6.83
C ASN A 289 15.84 -4.93 -5.59
N LYS A 290 15.93 -5.57 -4.42
CA LYS A 290 15.52 -4.97 -3.15
C LYS A 290 16.62 -4.04 -2.66
N ARG A 291 16.25 -2.82 -2.25
CA ARG A 291 17.16 -1.92 -1.54
C ARG A 291 17.28 -2.37 -0.09
N PHE A 292 18.48 -2.32 0.44
CA PHE A 292 18.72 -2.52 1.86
C PHE A 292 18.23 -1.31 2.66
N ALA A 293 17.36 -1.52 3.65
CA ALA A 293 16.99 -0.50 4.63
C ALA A 293 17.46 -0.91 6.03
N TYR A 294 17.60 0.07 6.93
CA TYR A 294 18.01 -0.17 8.31
C TYR A 294 17.04 -1.16 8.99
N ARG A 295 17.59 -2.21 9.62
CA ARG A 295 16.88 -3.39 10.20
C ARG A 295 16.23 -4.35 9.20
N GLN A 296 16.45 -4.17 7.89
CA GLN A 296 16.06 -5.16 6.90
C GLN A 296 17.26 -6.05 6.57
N GLY A 297 17.04 -7.35 6.49
CA GLY A 297 18.07 -8.32 6.11
C GLY A 297 18.51 -9.26 7.21
N THR A 298 19.22 -10.30 6.80
CA THR A 298 19.68 -11.41 7.62
C THR A 298 21.20 -11.38 7.71
N PHE A 299 21.74 -11.36 8.93
CA PHE A 299 23.19 -11.40 9.16
C PHE A 299 23.76 -12.76 8.79
N PHE A 300 24.87 -12.80 8.06
CA PHE A 300 25.51 -14.06 7.65
C PHE A 300 27.01 -14.12 7.92
N GLY A 301 27.55 -13.22 8.74
CA GLY A 301 28.91 -13.31 9.25
C GLY A 301 29.78 -12.13 8.86
N GLN A 302 31.08 -12.32 9.06
CA GLN A 302 32.10 -11.32 8.80
C GLN A 302 33.08 -11.80 7.72
N THR A 303 33.72 -10.86 7.03
CA THR A 303 34.84 -11.19 6.14
C THR A 303 36.02 -11.78 6.92
N ALA A 304 36.69 -12.76 6.33
CA ALA A 304 37.94 -13.30 6.87
C ALA A 304 39.09 -12.30 6.74
N ASP A 305 40.26 -12.59 7.33
CA ASP A 305 41.45 -11.72 7.30
C ASP A 305 41.94 -11.38 5.89
N ASN A 306 41.69 -12.27 4.94
CA ASN A 306 41.99 -12.06 3.52
C ASN A 306 40.88 -11.32 2.75
N GLY A 307 39.86 -10.79 3.45
CA GLY A 307 38.73 -10.07 2.88
C GLY A 307 37.70 -10.95 2.17
N SER A 308 37.88 -12.27 2.16
CA SER A 308 36.94 -13.19 1.49
C SER A 308 35.65 -13.39 2.28
N TRP A 309 34.57 -13.69 1.56
CA TRP A 309 33.28 -14.04 2.13
C TRP A 309 32.53 -15.05 1.26
N THR A 310 31.59 -15.77 1.87
CA THR A 310 30.69 -16.68 1.18
C THR A 310 29.30 -16.71 1.82
N LEU A 311 28.25 -17.00 1.06
CA LEU A 311 26.90 -17.32 1.53
C LEU A 311 26.42 -18.62 0.85
N PRO A 312 26.05 -19.67 1.58
CA PRO A 312 26.00 -19.77 3.05
C PRO A 312 27.39 -19.68 3.69
N ASN A 313 27.50 -19.01 4.84
CA ASN A 313 28.78 -18.87 5.56
C ASN A 313 28.89 -19.95 6.64
N SER A 314 29.64 -21.01 6.35
CA SER A 314 29.84 -22.13 7.28
C SER A 314 30.54 -21.73 8.58
N ASN A 315 31.23 -20.58 8.61
CA ASN A 315 31.99 -20.07 9.75
C ASN A 315 31.49 -18.69 10.19
N CYS A 316 30.17 -18.47 10.10
CA CYS A 316 29.58 -17.20 10.49
C CYS A 316 29.99 -16.78 11.91
N SER A 317 30.68 -15.65 12.02
CA SER A 317 31.15 -15.04 13.26
C SER A 317 30.57 -13.62 13.39
N PRO A 318 30.05 -13.24 14.57
CA PRO A 318 29.92 -14.07 15.76
C PRO A 318 28.69 -15.01 15.66
N ALA A 319 28.86 -16.28 16.05
CA ALA A 319 27.88 -17.37 15.89
C ALA A 319 26.48 -17.07 16.50
N TRP A 320 26.43 -16.25 17.54
CA TRP A 320 25.17 -15.88 18.19
C TRP A 320 24.26 -15.04 17.29
N ARG A 321 24.80 -14.29 16.32
CA ARG A 321 24.06 -13.41 15.40
C ARG A 321 23.64 -14.06 14.08
N CYS A 322 24.14 -15.26 13.80
CA CYS A 322 24.06 -15.85 12.47
C CYS A 322 22.62 -16.21 12.09
N GLY A 323 22.05 -15.56 11.07
CA GLY A 323 20.65 -15.70 10.73
C GLY A 323 19.72 -14.69 11.41
N ASP A 324 20.24 -13.78 12.23
CA ASP A 324 19.45 -12.74 12.88
C ASP A 324 18.85 -11.80 11.83
N HIS A 325 17.54 -11.61 11.93
CA HIS A 325 16.77 -10.62 11.18
C HIS A 325 15.63 -10.07 12.04
N TYR A 326 15.13 -8.89 11.71
CA TYR A 326 14.02 -8.26 12.43
C TYR A 326 12.69 -8.68 11.79
N ASN A 327 11.82 -9.36 12.54
CA ASN A 327 10.46 -9.66 12.12
C ASN A 327 9.58 -8.45 12.44
N THR A 328 9.02 -7.84 11.39
CA THR A 328 8.16 -6.65 11.49
C THR A 328 6.81 -6.96 12.12
N ASP A 329 6.26 -8.14 11.86
CA ASP A 329 4.94 -8.57 12.34
C ASP A 329 4.99 -8.86 13.84
N GLU A 330 6.08 -9.50 14.28
CA GLU A 330 6.30 -9.85 15.70
C GLU A 330 7.06 -8.75 16.47
N ARG A 331 7.50 -7.69 15.79
CA ARG A 331 8.31 -6.57 16.34
C ARG A 331 9.52 -7.03 17.17
N ARG A 332 10.17 -8.12 16.77
CA ARG A 332 11.31 -8.71 17.51
C ARG A 332 12.37 -9.29 16.57
N TRP A 333 13.57 -9.49 17.11
CA TRP A 333 14.63 -10.21 16.40
C TRP A 333 14.38 -11.72 16.45
N VAL A 334 14.57 -12.36 15.31
CA VAL A 334 14.38 -13.80 15.07
C VAL A 334 15.55 -14.35 14.27
N LYS A 335 15.80 -15.66 14.37
CA LYS A 335 16.95 -16.34 13.76
C LYS A 335 16.47 -17.34 12.70
N ASN A 336 16.91 -17.16 11.45
CA ASN A 336 16.70 -18.14 10.39
C ASN A 336 17.87 -19.10 10.27
N ASP A 337 17.61 -20.29 9.76
CA ASP A 337 18.69 -21.16 9.28
C ASP A 337 19.35 -20.50 8.05
N ILE A 338 20.68 -20.45 8.06
CA ILE A 338 21.49 -19.86 6.99
C ILE A 338 22.34 -20.93 6.28
N THR A 339 22.03 -22.20 6.49
CA THR A 339 22.60 -23.34 5.74
C THR A 339 22.04 -23.47 4.34
#